data_AF-A0A953RJP8-F1
#
_entry.id   AF-A0A953RJP8-F1
#
_cell.length_a   1.000
_cell.length_b   1.000
_cell.length_c   1.000
_cell.angle_alpha   90.00
_cell.angle_beta   90.00
_cell.angle_gamma   90.00
#
_symmetry.space_group_name_H-M   'P 1'
#
loop_
_entity.id
_entity.type
_entity.pdbx_description
1 polymer ?
#
loop_
_entity_poly.entity_id
_entity_poly.type
_entity_poly.pdbx_seq_one_letter_code
_entity_poly.pdbx_strand_id
1 'polypeptide(L)'
;MFALIVLAAWKLGGRAIRNDAEGEQRLALAGGFLITPFALVALFWVGVGPPWIASPAENVMRYLVLLVSSIAVSGGFIVLKNALSEAGERLYSTLGFAAVMLASSPYLIWMCVLLGTYIVKVRDGQVSAAIGSLNDVLDVMLSVACLLTYLATAAFAASFGRTHWLGRGATRGYVAANLVAALCLVMRGMSFPDPSTLSTPWYTQPGFVAGIPAIPFIMPFLLGVVLLRRASYKQT
;
A
#
# COMPACT_ATOMS: atom_id res chain seq x y z
N MET A 1 5.45 -8.45 19.25
CA MET A 1 5.18 -7.43 18.21
C MET A 1 3.78 -7.60 17.60
N PHE A 2 3.41 -8.83 17.22
CA PHE A 2 2.10 -9.17 16.64
C PHE A 2 0.87 -8.76 17.47
N ALA A 3 0.83 -9.17 18.74
CA ALA A 3 -0.23 -8.78 19.67
C ALA A 3 -0.31 -7.26 19.86
N LEU A 4 0.82 -6.55 19.76
CA LEU A 4 0.86 -5.09 19.95
C LEU A 4 0.21 -4.34 18.78
N ILE A 5 0.35 -4.81 17.54
CA ILE A 5 -0.27 -4.17 16.36
C ILE A 5 -1.78 -4.39 16.38
N VAL A 6 -2.23 -5.62 16.67
CA VAL A 6 -3.65 -5.95 16.76
C VAL A 6 -4.32 -5.27 17.96
N LEU A 7 -3.67 -5.27 19.14
CA LEU A 7 -4.16 -4.54 20.31
C LEU A 7 -4.16 -3.03 20.09
N ALA A 8 -3.16 -2.48 19.39
CA ALA A 8 -3.15 -1.06 19.03
C ALA A 8 -4.30 -0.74 18.07
N ALA A 9 -4.50 -1.53 17.01
CA ALA A 9 -5.59 -1.35 16.05
C ALA A 9 -6.97 -1.44 16.74
N TRP A 10 -7.17 -2.46 17.59
CA TRP A 10 -8.44 -2.69 18.30
C TRP A 10 -8.73 -1.61 19.36
N LYS A 11 -7.73 -1.27 20.18
CA LYS A 11 -7.88 -0.32 21.29
C LYS A 11 -7.97 1.13 20.79
N LEU A 12 -7.26 1.48 19.71
CA LEU A 12 -7.29 2.82 19.12
C LEU A 12 -8.49 3.00 18.18
N GLY A 13 -8.79 2.02 17.33
CA GLY A 13 -9.95 2.05 16.44
C GLY A 13 -11.28 2.00 17.20
N GLY A 14 -11.42 1.09 18.16
CA GLY A 14 -12.66 0.93 18.94
C GLY A 14 -12.97 2.11 19.88
N ARG A 15 -11.96 2.84 20.34
CA ARG A 15 -12.15 4.06 21.16
C ARG A 15 -12.47 5.28 20.32
N ALA A 16 -11.83 5.42 19.16
CA ALA A 16 -12.06 6.56 18.29
C ALA A 16 -13.46 6.56 17.64
N ILE A 17 -14.08 5.40 17.45
CA ILE A 17 -15.46 5.28 16.96
C ILE A 17 -16.50 5.75 18.01
N ARG A 18 -16.14 5.81 19.30
CA ARG A 18 -17.05 6.14 20.41
C ARG A 18 -16.99 7.59 20.90
N ASN A 19 -16.06 8.41 20.42
CA ASN A 19 -15.89 9.79 20.91
C ASN A 19 -16.38 10.82 19.87
N ASP A 20 -17.23 11.76 20.29
CA ASP A 20 -17.88 12.83 19.49
C ASP A 20 -16.94 13.89 18.89
N ALA A 21 -15.62 13.74 19.00
CA ALA A 21 -14.65 14.63 18.36
C ALA A 21 -14.41 14.17 16.91
N GLU A 22 -15.27 14.58 15.97
CA GLU A 22 -15.26 14.13 14.57
C GLU A 22 -13.85 14.13 13.92
N GLY A 23 -13.02 15.12 14.25
CA GLY A 23 -11.65 15.23 13.73
C GLY A 23 -10.71 14.13 14.22
N GLU A 24 -10.79 13.73 15.49
CA GLU A 24 -9.95 12.67 16.06
C GLU A 24 -10.35 11.29 15.54
N GLN A 25 -11.67 11.07 15.43
CA GLN A 25 -12.23 9.85 14.87
C GLN A 25 -11.74 9.62 13.44
N ARG A 26 -11.69 10.67 12.61
CA ARG A 26 -11.20 10.59 11.22
C ARG A 26 -9.71 10.24 11.16
N LEU A 27 -8.88 10.83 12.04
CA LEU A 27 -7.45 10.49 12.10
C LEU A 27 -7.22 9.04 12.51
N ALA A 28 -7.96 8.57 13.52
CA ALA A 28 -7.86 7.20 13.96
C ALA A 28 -8.38 6.21 12.91
N LEU A 29 -9.46 6.55 12.21
CA LEU A 29 -10.01 5.74 11.12
C LEU A 29 -9.03 5.65 9.95
N ALA A 30 -8.49 6.78 9.49
CA ALA A 30 -7.46 6.82 8.46
C ALA A 30 -6.23 6.02 8.88
N GLY A 31 -5.75 6.24 10.11
CA GLY A 31 -4.61 5.52 10.66
C GLY A 31 -4.84 4.01 10.74
N GLY A 32 -6.02 3.59 11.21
CA GLY A 32 -6.44 2.19 11.27
C GLY A 32 -6.45 1.52 9.91
N PHE A 33 -7.04 2.17 8.91
CA PHE A 33 -7.03 1.68 7.54
C PHE A 33 -5.62 1.52 6.96
N LEU A 34 -4.75 2.51 7.17
CA LEU A 34 -3.39 2.51 6.63
C LEU A 34 -2.47 1.46 7.29
N ILE A 35 -2.74 1.04 8.54
CA ILE A 35 -1.97 -0.03 9.18
C ILE A 35 -2.43 -1.44 8.80
N THR A 36 -3.67 -1.58 8.31
CA THR A 36 -4.29 -2.87 7.95
C THR A 36 -3.42 -3.77 7.07
N PRO A 37 -2.75 -3.27 6.00
CA PRO A 37 -1.95 -4.15 5.13
C PRO A 37 -0.90 -4.97 5.88
N PHE A 38 -0.12 -4.32 6.73
CA PHE A 38 0.93 -4.98 7.49
C PHE A 38 0.38 -5.80 8.66
N ALA A 39 -0.78 -5.43 9.21
CA ALA A 39 -1.48 -6.28 10.16
C ALA A 39 -1.92 -7.60 9.50
N LEU A 40 -2.46 -7.56 8.28
CA LEU A 40 -2.88 -8.74 7.53
C LEU A 40 -1.69 -9.59 7.09
N VAL A 41 -0.64 -8.99 6.53
CA VAL A 41 0.59 -9.72 6.14
C VAL A 41 1.20 -10.43 7.36
N ALA A 42 1.25 -9.75 8.51
CA ALA A 42 1.75 -10.36 9.74
C ALA A 42 0.83 -11.49 10.26
N LEU A 43 -0.49 -11.35 10.12
CA LEU A 43 -1.47 -12.32 10.64
C LEU A 43 -1.53 -13.59 9.80
N PHE A 44 -1.50 -13.44 8.48
CA PHE A 44 -1.67 -14.55 7.55
C PHE A 44 -0.34 -15.11 7.02
N TRP A 45 0.79 -14.60 7.53
CA TRP A 45 2.16 -15.01 7.15
C TRP A 45 2.34 -15.13 5.63
N VAL A 46 1.80 -14.16 4.90
CA VAL A 46 1.90 -14.17 3.46
C VAL A 46 3.33 -13.79 3.09
N GLY A 47 4.09 -14.74 2.54
CA GLY A 47 5.47 -14.48 2.09
C GLY A 47 5.54 -13.29 1.14
N VAL A 48 6.53 -12.41 1.33
CA VAL A 48 6.74 -11.16 0.56
C VAL A 48 7.56 -11.41 -0.73
N GLY A 49 8.09 -12.62 -0.90
CA GLY A 49 8.85 -13.01 -2.09
C GLY A 49 7.99 -13.17 -3.36
N PRO A 50 8.61 -13.42 -4.52
CA PRO A 50 7.89 -13.54 -5.78
C PRO A 50 6.89 -14.71 -5.81
N PRO A 51 5.92 -14.71 -6.72
CA PRO A 51 4.89 -15.75 -6.78
C PRO A 51 5.38 -17.12 -7.28
N TRP A 52 6.43 -17.17 -8.09
CA TRP A 52 6.96 -18.43 -8.62
C TRP A 52 7.74 -19.29 -7.62
N ILE A 53 8.08 -18.76 -6.43
CA ILE A 53 8.71 -19.54 -5.35
C ILE A 53 7.72 -20.02 -4.28
N ALA A 54 6.44 -19.64 -4.40
CA ALA A 54 5.38 -20.02 -3.48
C ALA A 54 4.46 -21.06 -4.13
N SER A 55 3.85 -21.92 -3.31
CA SER A 55 2.82 -22.83 -3.77
C SER A 55 1.60 -22.06 -4.33
N PRO A 56 0.80 -22.69 -5.22
CA PRO A 56 -0.42 -22.04 -5.72
C PRO A 56 -1.39 -21.62 -4.60
N ALA A 57 -1.53 -22.42 -3.54
CA ALA A 57 -2.40 -22.12 -2.40
C ALA A 57 -1.91 -20.90 -1.59
N GLU A 58 -0.59 -20.77 -1.37
CA GLU A 58 -0.01 -19.59 -0.72
C GLU A 58 -0.25 -18.33 -1.55
N ASN A 59 -0.18 -18.44 -2.88
CA ASN A 59 -0.48 -17.32 -3.78
C ASN A 59 -1.96 -16.90 -3.73
N VAL A 60 -2.92 -17.82 -3.56
CA VAL A 60 -4.32 -17.46 -3.32
C VAL A 60 -4.45 -16.57 -2.09
N MET A 61 -3.86 -16.98 -0.96
CA MET A 61 -3.86 -16.18 0.26
C MET A 61 -3.16 -14.83 0.06
N ARG A 62 -2.05 -14.82 -0.69
CA ARG A 62 -1.33 -13.59 -1.01
C ARG A 62 -2.19 -12.56 -1.73
N TYR A 63 -2.83 -12.96 -2.81
CA TYR A 63 -3.63 -12.02 -3.60
C TYR A 63 -4.90 -11.61 -2.88
N LEU A 64 -5.46 -12.46 -2.02
CA LEU A 64 -6.55 -12.07 -1.12
C LEU A 64 -6.12 -11.00 -0.11
N VAL A 65 -4.98 -11.20 0.57
CA VAL A 65 -4.44 -10.22 1.52
C VAL A 65 -4.10 -8.91 0.81
N LEU A 66 -3.47 -8.97 -0.36
CA LEU A 66 -3.17 -7.78 -1.16
C LEU A 66 -4.44 -7.03 -1.58
N LEU A 67 -5.50 -7.75 -1.99
CA LEU A 67 -6.79 -7.17 -2.37
C LEU A 67 -7.40 -6.37 -1.22
N VAL A 68 -7.52 -7.00 -0.04
CA VAL A 68 -8.04 -6.33 1.15
C VAL A 68 -7.14 -5.16 1.57
N SER A 69 -5.82 -5.33 1.46
CA SER A 69 -4.83 -4.27 1.74
C SER A 69 -4.99 -3.06 0.84
N SER A 70 -5.21 -3.26 -0.46
CA SER A 70 -5.42 -2.18 -1.41
C SER A 70 -6.68 -1.40 -1.08
N ILE A 71 -7.80 -2.09 -0.81
CA ILE A 71 -9.05 -1.45 -0.37
C ILE A 71 -8.82 -0.61 0.90
N ALA A 72 -8.12 -1.18 1.89
CA ALA A 72 -7.84 -0.50 3.14
C ALA A 72 -6.94 0.74 2.93
N VAL A 73 -5.86 0.65 2.15
CA VAL A 73 -4.97 1.79 1.87
C VAL A 73 -5.73 2.91 1.15
N SER A 74 -6.53 2.56 0.14
CA SER A 74 -7.36 3.52 -0.58
C SER A 74 -8.36 4.20 0.36
N GLY A 75 -9.09 3.43 1.16
CA GLY A 75 -10.00 3.95 2.18
C GLY A 75 -9.30 4.88 3.17
N GLY A 76 -8.11 4.49 3.66
CA GLY A 76 -7.30 5.29 4.58
C GLY A 76 -6.92 6.65 4.00
N PHE A 77 -6.47 6.69 2.74
CA PHE A 77 -6.13 7.94 2.07
C PHE A 77 -7.34 8.81 1.73
N ILE A 78 -8.50 8.22 1.39
CA ILE A 78 -9.75 8.96 1.19
C ILE A 78 -10.14 9.71 2.47
N VAL A 79 -10.15 9.02 3.62
CA VAL A 79 -10.46 9.63 4.92
C VAL A 79 -9.40 10.70 5.27
N LEU A 80 -8.13 10.40 5.03
CA LEU A 80 -7.02 11.30 5.32
C LEU A 80 -7.08 12.61 4.54
N LYS A 81 -7.47 12.57 3.26
CA LYS A 81 -7.64 13.77 2.43
C LYS A 81 -8.63 14.76 3.04
N ASN A 82 -9.74 14.26 3.59
CA ASN A 82 -10.73 15.11 4.24
C ASN A 82 -10.15 15.76 5.51
N ALA A 83 -9.48 14.97 6.36
CA ALA A 83 -8.85 15.48 7.58
C ALA A 83 -7.78 16.55 7.30
N LEU A 84 -6.97 16.38 6.25
CA LEU A 84 -5.96 17.37 5.85
C LEU A 84 -6.58 18.64 5.25
N SER A 85 -7.66 18.48 4.49
CA SER A 85 -8.40 19.61 3.91
C SER A 85 -8.99 20.52 4.99
N GLU A 86 -9.49 19.93 6.07
CA GLU A 86 -9.98 20.65 7.26
C GLU A 86 -8.85 21.31 8.05
N ALA A 87 -7.65 20.71 8.04
CA ALA A 87 -6.44 21.30 8.61
C ALA A 87 -5.81 22.39 7.73
N GLY A 88 -6.46 22.79 6.63
CA GLY A 88 -6.05 23.89 5.76
C GLY A 88 -5.14 23.49 4.60
N GLU A 89 -4.81 22.21 4.41
CA GLU A 89 -3.98 21.75 3.29
C GLU A 89 -4.82 21.05 2.23
N ARG A 90 -4.89 21.67 1.04
CA ARG A 90 -5.74 21.21 -0.06
C ARG A 90 -4.98 20.78 -1.32
N LEU A 91 -3.76 21.28 -1.54
CA LEU A 91 -3.04 21.09 -2.79
C LEU A 91 -2.48 19.67 -2.86
N TYR A 92 -1.60 19.33 -1.92
CA TYR A 92 -0.92 18.04 -1.91
C TYR A 92 -1.89 16.91 -1.54
N SER A 93 -2.86 17.15 -0.66
CA SER A 93 -3.90 16.19 -0.33
C SER A 93 -4.80 15.87 -1.54
N THR A 94 -5.10 16.85 -2.40
CA THR A 94 -5.86 16.62 -3.65
C THR A 94 -5.03 15.86 -4.68
N LEU A 95 -3.75 16.24 -4.88
CA LEU A 95 -2.84 15.52 -5.77
C LEU A 95 -2.65 14.06 -5.32
N GLY A 96 -2.44 13.86 -4.02
CA GLY A 96 -2.32 12.55 -3.41
C GLY A 96 -3.58 11.73 -3.61
N PHE A 97 -4.75 12.30 -3.36
CA PHE A 97 -6.04 11.66 -3.58
C PHE A 97 -6.25 11.25 -5.05
N ALA A 98 -5.98 12.14 -6.00
CA ALA A 98 -6.08 11.83 -7.42
C ALA A 98 -5.17 10.64 -7.80
N ALA A 99 -3.92 10.65 -7.32
CA ALA A 99 -3.00 9.54 -7.54
C ALA A 99 -3.48 8.22 -6.91
N VAL A 100 -4.02 8.24 -5.68
CA VAL A 100 -4.60 7.04 -5.06
C VAL A 100 -5.79 6.51 -5.84
N MET A 101 -6.70 7.37 -6.29
CA MET A 101 -7.86 6.93 -7.08
C MET A 101 -7.43 6.25 -8.38
N LEU A 102 -6.42 6.81 -9.05
CA LEU A 102 -5.85 6.21 -10.25
C LEU A 102 -5.04 4.94 -9.97
N ALA A 103 -4.41 4.81 -8.79
CA ALA A 103 -3.67 3.61 -8.39
C ALA A 103 -4.60 2.45 -7.98
N SER A 104 -5.72 2.77 -7.34
CA SER A 104 -6.63 1.79 -6.74
C SER A 104 -7.24 0.88 -7.80
N SER A 105 -7.76 1.45 -8.89
CA SER A 105 -8.41 0.70 -9.97
C SER A 105 -7.50 -0.38 -10.59
N PRO A 106 -6.27 -0.07 -11.06
CA PRO A 106 -5.38 -1.09 -11.61
C PRO A 106 -4.94 -2.12 -10.56
N TYR A 107 -4.74 -1.74 -9.28
CA TYR A 107 -4.47 -2.72 -8.23
C TYR A 107 -5.61 -3.72 -8.05
N LEU A 108 -6.85 -3.23 -7.94
CA LEU A 108 -8.01 -4.09 -7.72
C LEU A 108 -8.18 -5.06 -8.89
N ILE A 109 -8.08 -4.59 -10.13
CA ILE A 109 -8.16 -5.45 -11.31
C ILE A 109 -7.05 -6.49 -11.29
N TRP A 110 -5.80 -6.06 -11.10
CA TRP A 110 -4.64 -6.95 -11.09
C TRP A 110 -4.76 -8.04 -10.01
N MET A 111 -5.12 -7.65 -8.78
CA MET A 111 -5.26 -8.58 -7.66
C MET A 111 -6.42 -9.55 -7.85
N CYS A 112 -7.58 -9.09 -8.37
CA CYS A 112 -8.71 -9.97 -8.67
C CYS A 112 -8.37 -10.99 -9.76
N VAL A 113 -7.70 -10.56 -10.84
CA VAL A 113 -7.29 -11.45 -11.94
C VAL A 113 -6.28 -12.48 -11.44
N LEU A 114 -5.28 -12.09 -10.65
CA LEU A 114 -4.30 -13.05 -10.13
C LEU A 114 -4.90 -13.97 -9.07
N LEU A 115 -5.78 -13.47 -8.20
CA LEU A 115 -6.52 -14.31 -7.27
C LEU A 115 -7.33 -15.39 -8.01
N GLY A 116 -8.09 -15.01 -9.02
CA GLY A 116 -8.84 -15.96 -9.87
C GLY A 116 -7.93 -16.96 -10.58
N THR A 117 -6.83 -16.47 -11.15
CA THR A 117 -5.81 -17.30 -11.83
C THR A 117 -5.25 -18.38 -10.89
N TYR A 118 -4.89 -18.03 -9.66
CA TYR A 118 -4.33 -18.99 -8.71
C TYR A 118 -5.39 -19.93 -8.12
N ILE A 119 -6.65 -19.50 -8.00
CA ILE A 119 -7.76 -20.40 -7.64
C ILE A 119 -7.94 -21.48 -8.72
N VAL A 120 -7.95 -21.09 -9.99
CA VAL A 120 -8.00 -22.02 -11.13
C VAL A 120 -6.80 -22.96 -11.10
N LYS A 121 -5.59 -22.43 -10.86
CA LYS A 121 -4.37 -23.24 -10.78
C LYS A 121 -4.40 -24.27 -9.64
N VAL A 122 -4.97 -23.92 -8.48
CA VAL A 122 -5.16 -24.85 -7.36
C VAL A 122 -6.16 -25.95 -7.72
N ARG A 123 -7.28 -25.59 -8.37
CA ARG A 123 -8.36 -26.51 -8.71
C ARG A 123 -7.98 -27.46 -9.84
N ASP A 124 -7.42 -26.92 -10.91
CA ASP A 124 -7.27 -27.59 -12.21
C ASP A 124 -5.80 -27.94 -12.51
N GLY A 125 -4.85 -27.54 -11.65
CA GLY A 125 -3.41 -27.80 -11.78
C GLY A 125 -2.69 -26.93 -12.82
N GLN A 126 -3.43 -26.30 -13.74
CA GLN A 126 -2.91 -25.50 -14.84
C GLN A 126 -3.73 -24.23 -15.08
N VAL A 127 -3.11 -23.25 -15.74
CA VAL A 127 -3.76 -22.00 -16.14
C VAL A 127 -3.86 -21.97 -17.66
N SER A 128 -5.00 -21.52 -18.19
CA SER A 128 -5.20 -21.37 -19.64
C SER A 128 -4.19 -20.40 -20.25
N ALA A 129 -3.71 -20.71 -21.45
CA ALA A 129 -2.79 -19.85 -22.20
C ALA A 129 -3.37 -18.44 -22.44
N ALA A 130 -4.69 -18.32 -22.61
CA ALA A 130 -5.37 -17.04 -22.78
C ALA A 130 -5.26 -16.13 -21.54
N ILE A 131 -5.19 -16.71 -20.35
CA ILE A 131 -4.95 -15.96 -19.10
C ILE A 131 -3.47 -15.59 -19.01
N GLY A 132 -2.59 -16.52 -19.37
CA GLY A 132 -1.14 -16.28 -19.41
C GLY A 132 -0.74 -15.13 -20.35
N SER A 133 -1.42 -14.97 -21.48
CA SER A 133 -1.16 -13.87 -22.43
C SER A 133 -1.48 -12.48 -21.90
N LEU A 134 -2.19 -12.36 -20.76
CA LEU A 134 -2.48 -11.08 -20.12
C LEU A 134 -1.36 -10.59 -19.21
N ASN A 135 -0.34 -11.42 -18.93
CA ASN A 135 0.71 -11.10 -17.94
C ASN A 135 1.43 -9.78 -18.23
N ASP A 136 1.78 -9.49 -19.48
CA ASP A 136 2.48 -8.25 -19.83
C ASP A 136 1.63 -7.01 -19.52
N VAL A 137 0.33 -7.06 -19.85
CA VAL A 137 -0.62 -5.98 -19.55
C VAL A 137 -0.80 -5.84 -18.04
N LEU A 138 -0.92 -6.96 -17.32
CA LEU A 138 -1.04 -6.98 -15.87
C LEU A 138 0.20 -6.42 -15.19
N ASP A 139 1.40 -6.70 -15.70
CA ASP A 139 2.66 -6.16 -15.17
C ASP A 139 2.77 -4.64 -15.38
N VAL A 140 2.32 -4.13 -16.53
CA VAL A 140 2.22 -2.68 -16.77
C VAL A 140 1.21 -2.06 -15.80
N MET A 141 0.04 -2.66 -15.63
CA MET A 141 -0.98 -2.18 -14.69
C MET A 141 -0.44 -2.11 -13.26
N LEU A 142 0.24 -3.17 -12.80
CA LEU A 142 0.87 -3.20 -11.49
C LEU A 142 1.93 -2.11 -11.35
N SER A 143 2.79 -1.94 -12.37
CA SER A 143 3.84 -0.93 -12.36
C SER A 143 3.27 0.49 -12.24
N VAL A 144 2.20 0.79 -12.99
CA VAL A 144 1.49 2.07 -12.88
C VAL A 144 0.86 2.24 -11.50
N ALA A 145 0.22 1.20 -10.97
CA ALA A 145 -0.39 1.24 -9.64
C ALA A 145 0.64 1.52 -8.52
N CYS A 146 1.77 0.82 -8.55
CA CYS A 146 2.89 1.02 -7.63
C CYS A 146 3.45 2.45 -7.74
N LEU A 147 3.71 2.93 -8.96
CA LEU A 147 4.23 4.28 -9.20
C LEU A 147 3.31 5.36 -8.61
N LEU A 148 2.02 5.28 -8.93
CA LEU A 148 1.02 6.22 -8.43
C LEU A 148 0.88 6.17 -6.91
N THR A 149 1.05 4.99 -6.29
CA THR A 149 1.02 4.84 -4.83
C THR A 149 2.21 5.52 -4.14
N TYR A 150 3.41 5.43 -4.73
CA TYR A 150 4.57 6.19 -4.23
C TYR A 150 4.34 7.69 -4.33
N LEU A 151 3.85 8.17 -5.48
CA LEU A 151 3.54 9.59 -5.70
C LEU A 151 2.45 10.10 -4.76
N ALA A 152 1.39 9.31 -4.59
CA ALA A 152 0.33 9.58 -3.62
C ALA A 152 0.90 9.75 -2.22
N THR A 153 1.71 8.80 -1.77
CA THR A 153 2.28 8.81 -0.43
C THR A 153 3.23 9.98 -0.23
N ALA A 154 4.03 10.33 -1.23
CA ALA A 154 4.87 11.52 -1.20
C ALA A 154 4.04 12.81 -1.07
N ALA A 155 2.93 12.92 -1.81
CA ALA A 155 2.03 14.07 -1.72
C ALA A 155 1.36 14.15 -0.33
N PHE A 156 0.84 13.04 0.20
CA PHE A 156 0.29 13.01 1.55
C PHE A 156 1.34 13.35 2.62
N ALA A 157 2.57 12.87 2.50
CA ALA A 157 3.65 13.24 3.40
C ALA A 157 3.98 14.74 3.32
N ALA A 158 4.02 15.33 2.12
CA ALA A 158 4.19 16.77 1.94
C ALA A 158 3.05 17.57 2.58
N SER A 159 1.81 17.07 2.46
CA SER A 159 0.64 17.64 3.13
C SER A 159 0.79 17.64 4.67
N PHE A 160 1.31 16.54 5.24
CA PHE A 160 1.63 16.48 6.67
C PHE A 160 2.69 17.50 7.07
N GLY A 161 3.70 17.72 6.23
CA GLY A 161 4.71 18.75 6.47
C GLY A 161 4.11 20.16 6.48
N ARG A 162 3.17 20.45 5.58
CA ARG A 162 2.46 21.74 5.49
C ARG A 162 1.53 22.01 6.66
N THR A 163 0.87 20.97 7.17
CA THR A 163 -0.01 21.04 8.36
C THR A 163 0.77 20.97 9.67
N HIS A 164 2.11 20.86 9.62
CA HIS A 164 2.97 20.58 10.78
C HIS A 164 2.58 19.30 11.52
N TRP A 165 1.94 18.36 10.82
CA TRP A 165 1.62 17.05 11.36
C TRP A 165 2.84 16.13 11.44
N LEU A 166 3.85 16.43 10.62
CA LEU A 166 5.13 15.78 10.56
C LEU A 166 6.25 16.84 10.58
N GLY A 167 7.35 16.55 11.26
CA GLY A 167 8.52 17.45 11.26
C GLY A 167 9.14 17.59 9.87
N ARG A 168 9.90 18.67 9.64
CA ARG A 168 10.53 18.95 8.34
C ARG A 168 11.46 17.83 7.86
N GLY A 169 12.29 17.29 8.75
CA GLY A 169 13.20 16.19 8.43
C GLY A 169 12.46 14.91 8.03
N ALA A 170 11.48 14.51 8.84
CA ALA A 170 10.64 13.35 8.54
C ALA A 170 9.87 13.54 7.23
N THR A 171 9.26 14.71 6.98
CA THR A 171 8.59 15.03 5.72
C THR A 171 9.50 14.81 4.51
N ARG A 172 10.72 15.36 4.56
CA ARG A 172 11.72 15.16 3.49
C ARG A 172 12.10 13.70 3.33
N GLY A 173 12.26 12.96 4.43
CA GLY A 173 12.56 11.53 4.41
C GLY A 173 11.48 10.72 3.69
N TYR A 174 10.20 10.92 4.03
CA TYR A 174 9.09 10.25 3.35
C TYR A 174 9.05 10.60 1.86
N VAL A 175 9.11 11.89 1.52
CA VAL A 175 9.06 12.33 0.12
C VAL A 175 10.23 11.73 -0.67
N ALA A 176 11.45 11.86 -0.17
CA ALA A 176 12.65 11.34 -0.85
C ALA A 176 12.59 9.82 -1.03
N ALA A 177 12.22 9.06 0.01
CA ALA A 177 12.14 7.61 -0.08
C ALA A 177 11.12 7.14 -1.12
N ASN A 178 9.94 7.77 -1.19
CA ASN A 178 8.93 7.46 -2.20
C ASN A 178 9.38 7.85 -3.61
N LEU A 179 10.04 9.00 -3.78
CA LEU A 179 10.56 9.42 -5.09
C LEU A 179 11.70 8.51 -5.58
N VAL A 180 12.58 8.06 -4.69
CA VAL A 180 13.63 7.08 -5.02
C VAL A 180 13.01 5.74 -5.42
N ALA A 181 12.02 5.24 -4.67
CA ALA A 181 11.33 4.00 -5.02
C ALA A 181 10.59 4.10 -6.38
N ALA A 182 9.93 5.24 -6.63
CA ALA A 182 9.32 5.54 -7.92
C ALA A 182 10.35 5.55 -9.05
N LEU A 183 11.52 6.18 -8.85
CA LEU A 183 12.61 6.18 -9.83
C LEU A 183 13.13 4.78 -10.11
N CYS A 184 13.37 3.96 -9.07
CA CYS A 184 13.78 2.56 -9.25
C CYS A 184 12.76 1.77 -10.07
N LEU A 185 11.46 2.01 -9.87
CA LEU A 185 10.40 1.35 -10.63
C LEU A 185 10.37 1.81 -12.09
N VAL A 186 10.53 3.11 -12.36
CA VAL A 186 10.64 3.64 -13.72
C VAL A 186 11.86 3.07 -14.44
N MET A 187 13.01 3.01 -13.75
CA MET A 187 14.22 2.38 -14.29
C MET A 187 14.00 0.92 -14.65
N ARG A 188 13.29 0.15 -13.81
CA ARG A 188 12.90 -1.24 -14.16
C ARG A 188 12.09 -1.30 -15.45
N GLY A 189 11.10 -0.40 -15.62
CA GLY A 189 10.28 -0.36 -16.83
C GLY A 189 11.09 -0.03 -18.10
N MET A 190 12.14 0.78 -17.98
CA MET A 190 13.04 1.13 -19.09
C MET A 190 14.09 0.04 -19.37
N SER A 191 14.46 -0.77 -18.37
CA SER A 191 15.57 -1.71 -18.42
C SER A 191 15.13 -3.18 -18.47
N PHE A 192 13.97 -3.48 -19.07
CA PHE A 192 13.45 -4.85 -19.26
C PHE A 192 14.57 -5.87 -19.54
N PRO A 193 14.80 -6.82 -18.62
CA PRO A 193 14.33 -8.17 -18.91
C PRO A 193 13.54 -8.81 -17.75
N ASP A 194 12.89 -9.93 -18.07
CA ASP A 194 12.14 -10.77 -17.13
C ASP A 194 13.02 -11.21 -15.94
N PRO A 195 12.66 -10.88 -14.69
CA PRO A 195 13.41 -11.26 -13.49
C PRO A 195 13.64 -12.77 -13.35
N SER A 196 12.77 -13.61 -13.93
CA SER A 196 12.94 -15.06 -13.93
C SER A 196 14.09 -15.54 -14.83
N THR A 197 14.53 -14.69 -15.76
CA THR A 197 15.62 -14.97 -16.72
C THR A 197 16.96 -14.39 -16.29
N LEU A 198 16.99 -13.59 -15.23
CA LEU A 198 18.21 -12.96 -14.72
C LEU A 198 18.98 -13.95 -13.84
N SER A 199 20.29 -14.07 -14.07
CA SER A 199 21.19 -14.88 -13.23
C SER A 199 21.44 -14.29 -11.85
N THR A 200 20.93 -13.07 -11.58
CA THR A 200 21.05 -12.39 -10.29
C THR A 200 19.77 -12.55 -9.47
N PRO A 201 19.86 -12.75 -8.13
CA PRO A 201 18.67 -12.90 -7.30
C PRO A 201 17.74 -11.69 -7.36
N TRP A 202 16.43 -11.91 -7.37
CA TRP A 202 15.42 -10.84 -7.49
C TRP A 202 15.55 -9.74 -6.41
N TYR A 203 16.06 -10.07 -5.22
CA TYR A 203 16.21 -9.13 -4.11
C TYR A 203 17.40 -8.17 -4.27
N THR A 204 18.31 -8.43 -5.20
CA THR A 204 19.42 -7.50 -5.52
C THR A 204 19.04 -6.49 -6.60
N GLN A 205 17.78 -6.49 -7.06
CA GLN A 205 17.28 -5.62 -8.12
C GLN A 205 16.31 -4.58 -7.53
N PRO A 206 16.77 -3.34 -7.25
CA PRO A 206 15.96 -2.35 -6.53
C PRO A 206 14.63 -2.05 -7.21
N GLY A 207 14.60 -2.00 -8.55
CA GLY A 207 13.37 -1.78 -9.30
C GLY A 207 12.39 -2.95 -9.24
N PHE A 208 12.90 -4.20 -9.12
CA PHE A 208 12.03 -5.34 -8.87
C PHE A 208 11.39 -5.24 -7.50
N VAL A 209 12.20 -5.00 -6.46
CA VAL A 209 11.74 -4.82 -5.08
C VAL A 209 10.72 -3.68 -4.97
N ALA A 210 11.00 -2.52 -5.57
CA ALA A 210 10.07 -1.39 -5.58
C ALA A 210 8.74 -1.69 -6.28
N GLY A 211 8.72 -2.67 -7.20
CA GLY A 211 7.52 -3.12 -7.89
C GLY A 211 6.76 -4.24 -7.19
N ILE A 212 7.25 -4.78 -6.07
CA ILE A 212 6.52 -5.78 -5.28
C ILE A 212 5.26 -5.09 -4.71
N PRO A 213 4.04 -5.63 -4.94
CA PRO A 213 2.79 -4.93 -4.63
C PRO A 213 2.65 -4.45 -3.18
N ALA A 214 3.25 -5.14 -2.21
CA ALA A 214 3.18 -4.77 -0.80
C ALA A 214 4.17 -3.65 -0.39
N ILE A 215 5.24 -3.42 -1.15
CA ILE A 215 6.30 -2.47 -0.81
C ILE A 215 5.79 -1.01 -0.84
N PRO A 216 5.00 -0.58 -1.83
CA PRO A 216 4.37 0.75 -1.81
C PRO A 216 3.50 1.00 -0.58
N PHE A 217 3.06 -0.03 0.15
CA PHE A 217 2.22 0.11 1.35
C PHE A 217 3.02 0.36 2.64
N ILE A 218 4.36 0.22 2.63
CA ILE A 218 5.21 0.46 3.81
C ILE A 218 5.07 1.90 4.31
N MET A 219 5.21 2.88 3.41
CA MET A 219 5.16 4.30 3.76
C MET A 219 3.75 4.73 4.21
N PRO A 220 2.65 4.31 3.54
CA PRO A 220 1.30 4.45 4.07
C PRO A 220 1.14 3.88 5.48
N PHE A 221 1.65 2.68 5.76
CA PHE A 221 1.63 2.10 7.12
C PHE A 221 2.31 3.00 8.15
N LEU A 222 3.49 3.53 7.84
CA LEU A 222 4.20 4.42 8.76
C LEU A 222 3.45 5.74 8.98
N LEU A 223 2.80 6.30 7.95
CA LEU A 223 1.87 7.44 8.10
C LEU A 223 0.68 7.07 9.00
N GLY A 224 0.15 5.86 8.86
CA GLY A 224 -0.90 5.32 9.72
C GLY A 224 -0.52 5.32 11.20
N VAL A 225 0.71 4.90 11.51
CA VAL A 225 1.26 4.96 12.88
C VAL A 225 1.31 6.41 13.40
N VAL A 226 1.75 7.36 12.58
CA VAL A 226 1.78 8.79 12.95
C VAL A 226 0.37 9.31 13.24
N LEU A 227 -0.62 8.94 12.43
CA LEU A 227 -2.02 9.34 12.60
C LEU A 227 -2.62 8.80 13.91
N LEU A 228 -2.44 7.51 14.17
CA LEU A 228 -2.91 6.87 15.40
C LEU A 228 -2.29 7.50 16.65
N ARG A 229 -1.00 7.85 16.59
CA ARG A 229 -0.31 8.56 17.66
C ARG A 229 -0.92 9.96 17.88
N ARG A 230 -1.19 10.71 16.82
CA ARG A 230 -1.83 12.05 16.92
C ARG A 230 -3.25 12.00 17.46
N ALA A 231 -4.04 11.01 17.05
CA ALA A 231 -5.40 10.81 17.56
C ALA A 231 -5.42 10.53 19.07
N SER A 232 -4.34 9.96 19.62
CA SER A 232 -4.22 9.66 21.05
C SER A 232 -3.77 10.84 21.91
N TYR A 233 -2.95 11.76 21.37
CA TYR A 233 -2.37 12.87 22.15
C TYR A 233 -3.32 14.01 22.49
N LYS A 234 -4.43 14.18 21.75
CA LYS A 234 -5.38 15.25 22.02
C LYS A 234 -6.40 14.91 23.13
N GLN A 235 -6.33 13.69 23.68
CA GLN A 235 -7.22 13.18 24.72
C GLN A 235 -6.65 13.33 26.15
N THR A 236 -5.45 13.89 26.30
CA THR A 236 -4.78 14.22 27.58
C THR A 236 -4.48 15.70 27.63
#